data_AF-A0A843YDN4-F1
#
_entry.id   AF-A0A843YDN4-F1
#
_cell.length_a   1.000
_cell.length_b   1.000
_cell.length_c   1.000
_cell.angle_alpha   90.00
_cell.angle_beta   90.00
_cell.angle_gamma   90.00
#
_symmetry.space_group_name_H-M   'P 1'
#
loop_
_entity.id
_entity.type
_entity.pdbx_description
1 polymer ?
#
loop_
_entity_poly.entity_id
_entity_poly.type
_entity_poly.pdbx_seq_one_letter_code
_entity_poly.pdbx_strand_id
1 'polypeptide(L)'
;MLHNIIGIFEDTTPTKLAKDLLVLSHLMALAVGLGTVLLTDLHILRRAFRPLQDDDTLLINRAHKIITVALWGLWITGLGLFYLKTNGDLAAASPKLWAKLSTVILLTVTAMAMARVAVPVINTLVGRRLIDLGLGKKLMLASFAAMSAAGWLTALLLGGAEFSRSADYTALGVILAGSFGLAQLFGKGLVLVTHFITPRHHNQAAL
;
A
#
# COMPACT_ATOMS: atom_id res chain seq x y z
N MET A 1 -16.92 -32.96 -25.91
CA MET A 1 -16.33 -32.07 -24.86
C MET A 1 -15.08 -31.33 -25.31
N LEU A 2 -14.21 -31.87 -26.19
CA LEU A 2 -13.02 -31.14 -26.69
C LEU A 2 -13.34 -29.97 -27.67
N HIS A 3 -14.43 -30.08 -28.44
CA HIS A 3 -14.86 -29.03 -29.37
C HIS A 3 -15.30 -27.72 -28.69
N ASN A 4 -15.69 -27.78 -27.41
CA ASN A 4 -16.16 -26.60 -26.66
C ASN A 4 -15.01 -25.80 -26.01
N ILE A 5 -13.81 -26.40 -25.91
CA ILE A 5 -12.61 -25.71 -25.40
C ILE A 5 -11.97 -24.91 -26.55
N ILE A 6 -12.00 -25.44 -27.77
CA ILE A 6 -11.43 -24.76 -28.96
C ILE A 6 -12.24 -23.50 -29.30
N GLY A 7 -13.58 -23.54 -29.17
CA GLY A 7 -14.43 -22.36 -29.38
C GLY A 7 -14.24 -21.22 -28.37
N ILE A 8 -13.67 -21.48 -27.18
CA ILE A 8 -13.32 -20.42 -26.21
C ILE A 8 -12.07 -19.65 -26.66
N PHE A 9 -11.14 -20.29 -27.37
CA PHE A 9 -9.95 -19.63 -27.91
C PHE A 9 -10.21 -18.93 -29.25
N GLU A 10 -11.19 -19.40 -30.01
CA GLU A 10 -11.52 -18.88 -31.35
C GLU A 10 -12.19 -17.49 -31.32
N ASP A 11 -12.81 -17.10 -30.19
CA ASP A 11 -13.53 -15.82 -30.04
C ASP A 11 -12.70 -14.71 -29.34
N THR A 12 -11.42 -14.98 -29.06
CA THR A 12 -10.52 -14.00 -28.45
C THR A 12 -9.85 -13.12 -29.50
N THR A 13 -10.50 -12.01 -29.83
CA THR A 13 -9.81 -10.93 -30.57
C THR A 13 -8.52 -10.56 -29.83
N PRO A 14 -7.37 -10.35 -30.53
CA PRO A 14 -6.09 -10.09 -29.88
C PRO A 14 -6.12 -8.96 -28.83
N THR A 15 -7.01 -8.00 -29.02
CA THR A 15 -7.25 -6.88 -28.11
C THR A 15 -7.94 -7.28 -26.80
N LYS A 16 -8.88 -8.23 -26.81
CA LYS A 16 -9.51 -8.77 -25.60
C LYS A 16 -8.49 -9.54 -24.75
N LEU A 17 -7.71 -10.43 -25.38
CA LEU A 17 -6.69 -11.22 -24.68
C LEU A 17 -5.63 -10.31 -24.01
N ALA A 18 -5.15 -9.29 -24.72
CA ALA A 18 -4.19 -8.33 -24.18
C ALA A 18 -4.74 -7.57 -22.96
N LYS A 19 -6.01 -7.15 -23.03
CA LYS A 19 -6.68 -6.48 -21.91
C LYS A 19 -6.80 -7.40 -20.70
N ASP A 20 -7.21 -8.65 -20.89
CA ASP A 20 -7.41 -9.60 -19.79
C ASP A 20 -6.08 -9.94 -19.10
N LEU A 21 -5.00 -10.13 -19.88
CA LEU A 21 -3.65 -10.33 -19.34
C LEU A 21 -3.16 -9.11 -18.54
N LEU A 22 -3.42 -7.89 -19.01
CA LEU A 22 -3.09 -6.67 -18.27
C LEU A 22 -3.87 -6.57 -16.96
N VAL A 23 -5.18 -6.86 -16.97
CA VAL A 23 -6.01 -6.86 -15.76
C VAL A 23 -5.52 -7.91 -14.77
N LEU A 24 -5.25 -9.14 -15.21
CA LEU A 24 -4.74 -10.21 -14.36
C LEU A 24 -3.40 -9.84 -13.74
N SER A 25 -2.47 -9.33 -14.54
CA SER A 25 -1.15 -8.89 -14.08
C SER A 25 -1.26 -7.74 -13.08
N HIS A 26 -2.17 -6.79 -13.31
CA HIS A 26 -2.44 -5.67 -12.41
C HIS A 26 -2.98 -6.15 -11.06
N LEU A 27 -3.94 -7.09 -11.07
CA LEU A 27 -4.50 -7.68 -9.85
C LEU A 27 -3.45 -8.50 -9.09
N MET A 28 -2.57 -9.22 -9.79
CA MET A 28 -1.48 -9.95 -9.15
C MET A 28 -0.49 -9.00 -8.46
N ALA A 29 -0.10 -7.91 -9.15
CA ALA A 29 0.76 -6.89 -8.57
C ALA A 29 0.11 -6.23 -7.33
N LEU A 30 -1.20 -5.94 -7.41
CA LEU A 30 -1.96 -5.43 -6.27
C LEU A 30 -1.97 -6.41 -5.09
N ALA A 31 -2.25 -7.69 -5.35
CA ALA A 31 -2.33 -8.74 -4.33
C ALA A 31 -0.98 -8.97 -3.64
N VAL A 32 0.11 -9.05 -4.42
CA VAL A 32 1.47 -9.21 -3.89
C VAL A 32 1.86 -8.00 -3.04
N GLY A 33 1.61 -6.79 -3.53
CA GLY A 33 1.94 -5.56 -2.81
C GLY A 33 1.15 -5.40 -1.50
N LEU A 34 -0.18 -5.51 -1.56
CA LEU A 34 -1.06 -5.43 -0.39
C LEU A 34 -0.76 -6.52 0.63
N GLY A 35 -0.63 -7.78 0.18
CA GLY A 35 -0.32 -8.90 1.05
C GLY A 35 1.02 -8.73 1.78
N THR A 36 2.05 -8.29 1.05
CA THR A 36 3.38 -8.02 1.64
C THR A 36 3.31 -6.92 2.70
N VAL A 37 2.61 -5.81 2.42
CA VAL A 37 2.43 -4.72 3.39
C VAL A 37 1.70 -5.21 4.63
N LEU A 38 0.54 -5.86 4.49
CA LEU A 38 -0.25 -6.32 5.63
C LEU A 38 0.52 -7.29 6.52
N LEU A 39 1.23 -8.25 5.92
CA LEU A 39 2.03 -9.22 6.68
C LEU A 39 3.18 -8.53 7.42
N THR A 40 3.85 -7.57 6.77
CA THR A 40 4.96 -6.82 7.37
C THR A 40 4.48 -5.91 8.51
N ASP A 41 3.38 -5.19 8.32
CA ASP A 41 2.79 -4.32 9.34
C ASP A 41 2.34 -5.13 10.57
N LEU A 42 1.67 -6.27 10.35
CA LEU A 42 1.27 -7.16 11.45
C LEU A 42 2.49 -7.73 12.19
N HIS A 43 3.56 -8.08 11.48
CA HIS A 43 4.81 -8.56 12.08
C HIS A 43 5.44 -7.47 12.96
N ILE A 44 5.57 -6.25 12.45
CA ILE A 44 6.11 -5.09 13.17
C ILE A 44 5.27 -4.78 14.42
N LEU A 45 3.94 -4.77 14.29
CA LEU A 45 3.02 -4.50 15.40
C LEU A 45 3.16 -5.54 16.52
N ARG A 46 3.26 -6.83 16.17
CA ARG A 46 3.50 -7.92 17.13
C ARG A 46 4.86 -7.79 17.83
N ARG A 47 5.86 -7.26 17.12
CA ARG A 47 7.20 -6.99 17.64
C ARG A 47 7.31 -5.65 18.37
N ALA A 48 6.28 -4.80 18.39
CA ALA A 48 6.38 -3.43 18.91
C ALA A 48 6.87 -3.33 20.37
N PHE A 49 6.51 -4.32 21.19
CA PHE A 49 6.88 -4.42 22.60
C PHE A 49 8.10 -5.31 22.87
N ARG A 50 8.70 -5.89 21.84
CA ARG A 50 9.88 -6.75 21.93
C ARG A 50 11.07 -6.09 21.21
N PRO A 51 12.31 -6.37 21.63
CA PRO A 51 13.47 -5.91 20.88
C PRO A 51 13.40 -6.42 19.44
N LEU A 52 13.67 -5.53 18.47
CA LEU A 52 13.80 -5.94 17.08
C LEU A 52 15.10 -6.74 16.90
N GLN A 53 15.01 -7.82 16.14
CA GLN A 53 16.14 -8.68 15.78
C GLN A 53 16.63 -8.35 14.37
N ASP A 54 17.84 -8.78 14.02
CA ASP A 54 18.39 -8.60 12.67
C ASP A 54 17.45 -9.18 11.61
N ASP A 55 16.88 -10.36 11.88
CA ASP A 55 15.90 -11.01 11.00
C ASP A 55 14.64 -10.16 10.76
N ASP A 56 14.20 -9.39 11.76
CA ASP A 56 13.05 -8.48 11.62
C ASP A 56 13.40 -7.36 10.62
N THR A 57 14.61 -6.79 10.73
CA THR A 57 15.05 -5.74 9.78
C THR A 57 15.28 -6.30 8.38
N LEU A 58 15.85 -7.51 8.25
CA LEU A 58 16.01 -8.18 6.96
C LEU A 58 14.67 -8.45 6.29
N LEU A 59 13.67 -8.91 7.05
CA LEU A 59 12.30 -9.08 6.56
C LEU A 59 11.74 -7.76 6.02
N ILE A 60 11.86 -6.65 6.76
CA ILE A 60 11.34 -5.34 6.37
C ILE A 60 12.02 -4.84 5.08
N ASN A 61 13.34 -4.99 4.98
CA ASN A 61 14.08 -4.61 3.78
C ASN A 61 13.69 -5.45 2.56
N ARG A 62 13.49 -6.76 2.73
CA ARG A 62 13.02 -7.65 1.65
C ARG A 62 11.59 -7.33 1.24
N ALA A 63 10.70 -7.13 2.21
CA ALA A 63 9.33 -6.71 1.97
C ALA A 63 9.28 -5.41 1.16
N HIS A 64 10.10 -4.42 1.51
CA HIS A 64 10.16 -3.16 0.78
C HIS A 64 10.58 -3.33 -0.70
N LYS A 65 11.54 -4.22 -0.97
CA LYS A 65 11.92 -4.57 -2.36
C LYS A 65 10.77 -5.22 -3.12
N ILE A 66 10.06 -6.17 -2.50
CA ILE A 66 8.89 -6.82 -3.11
C ILE A 66 7.80 -5.79 -3.40
N ILE A 67 7.51 -4.88 -2.45
CA ILE A 67 6.54 -3.80 -2.60
C ILE A 67 6.94 -2.87 -3.76
N THR A 68 8.23 -2.56 -3.91
CA THR A 68 8.73 -1.73 -5.01
C THR A 68 8.51 -2.42 -6.36
N VAL A 69 8.79 -3.71 -6.47
CA VAL A 69 8.53 -4.48 -7.70
C VAL A 69 7.02 -4.54 -8.00
N ALA A 70 6.19 -4.75 -6.98
CA ALA A 70 4.74 -4.72 -7.12
C ALA A 70 4.24 -3.35 -7.62
N LEU A 71 4.80 -2.25 -7.10
CA LEU A 71 4.48 -0.89 -7.58
C LEU A 71 4.88 -0.67 -9.04
N TRP A 72 6.04 -1.17 -9.47
CA TRP A 72 6.41 -1.15 -10.89
C TRP A 72 5.40 -1.91 -11.74
N GLY A 73 4.98 -3.10 -11.28
CA GLY A 73 3.92 -3.88 -11.93
C GLY A 73 2.61 -3.09 -12.05
N LEU A 74 2.18 -2.42 -10.98
CA LEU A 74 0.98 -1.58 -10.98
C LEU A 74 1.08 -0.39 -11.94
N TRP A 75 2.24 0.27 -12.02
CA TRP A 75 2.46 1.37 -12.96
C TRP A 75 2.42 0.90 -14.42
N ILE A 76 3.20 -0.13 -14.76
CA ILE A 76 3.30 -0.64 -16.14
C ILE A 76 1.92 -1.12 -16.61
N THR A 77 1.26 -1.97 -15.83
CA THR A 77 -0.06 -2.52 -16.19
C THR A 77 -1.14 -1.45 -16.11
N GLY A 78 -1.09 -0.55 -15.13
CA GLY A 78 -2.05 0.54 -14.95
C GLY A 78 -2.02 1.56 -16.08
N LEU A 79 -0.83 1.94 -16.56
CA LEU A 79 -0.68 2.81 -17.73
C LEU A 79 -1.15 2.12 -19.01
N GLY A 80 -0.89 0.81 -19.16
CA GLY A 80 -1.45 0.02 -20.27
C GLY A 80 -2.98 0.03 -20.26
N LEU A 81 -3.61 -0.23 -19.12
CA LEU A 81 -5.06 -0.18 -18.96
C LEU A 81 -5.63 1.24 -19.15
N PHE A 82 -4.90 2.26 -18.72
CA PHE A 82 -5.25 3.66 -18.95
C PHE A 82 -5.30 3.94 -20.45
N TYR A 83 -4.23 3.62 -21.17
CA TYR A 83 -4.12 3.82 -22.61
C TYR A 83 -5.22 3.08 -23.37
N LEU A 84 -5.48 1.81 -23.06
CA LEU A 84 -6.54 1.04 -23.71
C LEU A 84 -7.95 1.62 -23.47
N LYS A 85 -8.15 2.33 -22.35
CA LYS A 85 -9.45 2.91 -22.02
C LYS A 85 -9.65 4.29 -22.64
N THR A 86 -8.58 5.07 -22.80
CA THR A 86 -8.66 6.46 -23.28
C THR A 86 -8.10 6.66 -24.68
N ASN A 87 -7.56 5.62 -25.32
CA ASN A 87 -6.78 5.70 -26.55
C ASN A 87 -5.63 6.73 -26.46
N GLY A 88 -5.08 6.93 -25.27
CA GLY A 88 -4.00 7.88 -25.02
C GLY A 88 -4.44 9.33 -24.77
N ASP A 89 -5.74 9.64 -24.89
CA ASP A 89 -6.25 10.97 -24.58
C ASP A 89 -6.47 11.14 -23.05
N LEU A 90 -5.72 12.07 -22.45
CA LEU A 90 -5.87 12.38 -21.02
C LEU A 90 -7.20 13.07 -20.71
N ALA A 91 -7.77 13.83 -21.65
CA ALA A 91 -9.04 14.53 -21.46
C ALA A 91 -10.24 13.54 -21.41
N ALA A 92 -10.10 12.37 -22.04
CA ALA A 92 -11.08 11.30 -22.00
C ALA A 92 -11.08 10.50 -20.67
N ALA A 93 -10.17 10.81 -19.73
CA ALA A 93 -10.07 10.08 -18.48
C ALA A 93 -11.24 10.40 -17.52
N SER A 94 -12.05 9.37 -17.25
CA SER A 94 -13.14 9.43 -16.26
C SER A 94 -12.65 9.79 -14.84
N PRO A 95 -13.50 10.36 -13.96
CA PRO A 95 -13.17 10.63 -12.56
C PRO A 95 -12.56 9.42 -11.82
N LYS A 96 -13.13 8.23 -12.03
CA LYS A 96 -12.62 6.98 -11.48
C LYS A 96 -11.19 6.66 -11.90
N LEU A 97 -10.82 6.99 -13.13
CA LEU A 97 -9.48 6.71 -13.66
C LEU A 97 -8.45 7.65 -13.04
N TRP A 98 -8.78 8.94 -12.89
CA TRP A 98 -7.99 9.89 -12.14
C TRP A 98 -7.82 9.49 -10.68
N ALA A 99 -8.89 9.06 -10.01
CA ALA A 99 -8.82 8.57 -8.63
C ALA A 99 -7.82 7.41 -8.49
N LYS A 100 -7.87 6.42 -9.38
CA LYS A 100 -6.91 5.30 -9.39
C LYS A 100 -5.47 5.77 -9.59
N LEU A 101 -5.24 6.66 -10.55
CA LEU A 101 -3.92 7.20 -10.84
C LEU A 101 -3.37 7.98 -9.63
N SER A 102 -4.18 8.85 -9.02
CA SER A 102 -3.83 9.58 -7.80
C SER A 102 -3.48 8.64 -6.65
N THR A 103 -4.23 7.55 -6.46
CA THR A 103 -3.91 6.55 -5.44
C THR A 103 -2.54 5.91 -5.67
N VAL A 104 -2.21 5.52 -6.90
CA VAL A 104 -0.90 4.91 -7.23
C VAL A 104 0.24 5.92 -7.07
N ILE A 105 0.03 7.19 -7.41
CA ILE A 105 0.98 8.28 -7.15
C ILE A 105 1.25 8.41 -5.64
N LEU A 106 0.19 8.48 -4.82
CA LEU A 106 0.32 8.58 -3.37
C LEU A 106 1.04 7.37 -2.76
N LEU A 107 0.73 6.15 -3.24
CA LEU A 107 1.45 4.94 -2.86
C LEU A 107 2.94 5.03 -3.19
N THR A 108 3.28 5.53 -4.37
CA THR A 108 4.66 5.68 -4.82
C THR A 108 5.42 6.67 -3.95
N VAL A 109 4.85 7.85 -3.69
CA VAL A 109 5.43 8.87 -2.81
C VAL A 109 5.63 8.31 -1.40
N THR A 110 4.62 7.61 -0.87
CA THR A 110 4.69 7.01 0.47
C THR A 110 5.77 5.94 0.54
N ALA A 111 5.88 5.06 -0.46
CA ALA A 111 6.91 4.04 -0.52
C ALA A 111 8.31 4.66 -0.61
N MET A 112 8.50 5.70 -1.42
CA MET A 112 9.77 6.43 -1.50
C MET A 112 10.15 7.10 -0.17
N ALA A 113 9.18 7.71 0.51
CA ALA A 113 9.41 8.31 1.83
C ALA A 113 9.75 7.24 2.89
N MET A 114 9.05 6.10 2.85
CA MET A 114 9.33 4.95 3.70
C MET A 114 10.76 4.43 3.50
N ALA A 115 11.21 4.30 2.24
CA ALA A 115 12.55 3.85 1.88
C ALA A 115 13.65 4.76 2.44
N ARG A 116 13.43 6.08 2.39
CA ARG A 116 14.43 7.09 2.76
C ARG A 116 14.42 7.47 4.24
N VAL A 117 13.29 7.28 4.92
CA VAL A 117 13.09 7.78 6.29
C VAL A 117 12.75 6.66 7.27
N ALA A 118 11.69 5.91 7.00
CA ALA A 118 11.19 4.91 7.96
C ALA A 118 12.11 3.69 8.07
N VAL A 119 12.53 3.12 6.93
CA VAL A 119 13.40 1.93 6.91
C VAL A 119 14.76 2.20 7.58
N PRO A 120 15.46 3.31 7.30
CA PRO A 120 16.69 3.65 8.03
C PRO A 120 16.47 3.78 9.54
N VAL A 121 15.38 4.43 9.98
CA VAL A 121 15.05 4.52 11.41
C VAL A 121 14.84 3.14 12.01
N ILE A 122 14.08 2.26 11.36
CA ILE A 122 13.83 0.90 11.84
C ILE A 122 15.14 0.09 11.93
N ASN A 123 16.03 0.22 10.95
CA ASN A 123 17.31 -0.48 10.96
C ASN A 123 18.21 -0.06 12.14
N THR A 124 18.04 1.15 12.68
CA THR A 124 18.78 1.60 13.90
C THR A 124 18.20 1.04 15.21
N LEU A 125 17.13 0.25 15.17
CA LEU A 125 16.43 -0.25 16.35
C LEU A 125 16.72 -1.71 16.68
N VAL A 126 17.69 -2.33 16.01
CA VAL A 126 18.16 -3.67 16.40
C VAL A 126 18.55 -3.66 17.88
N GLY A 127 18.04 -4.64 18.64
CA GLY A 127 18.22 -4.74 20.09
C GLY A 127 17.35 -3.80 20.93
N ARG A 128 16.52 -2.95 20.31
CA ARG A 128 15.63 -1.99 20.98
C ARG A 128 14.17 -2.24 20.62
N ARG A 129 13.25 -1.85 21.50
CA ARG A 129 11.80 -1.95 21.23
C ARG A 129 11.33 -0.72 20.47
N LEU A 130 10.39 -0.90 19.55
CA LEU A 130 9.74 0.22 18.85
C LEU A 130 9.06 1.18 19.83
N ILE A 131 8.52 0.66 20.94
CA ILE A 131 7.82 1.49 21.92
C ILE A 131 8.74 2.45 22.69
N ASP A 132 10.04 2.14 22.77
CA ASP A 132 11.06 2.96 23.44
C ASP A 132 11.45 4.19 22.60
N LEU A 133 11.00 4.27 21.35
CA LEU A 133 11.17 5.47 20.53
C LEU A 133 10.45 6.67 21.14
N GLY A 134 11.06 7.85 20.97
CA GLY A 134 10.40 9.12 21.26
C GLY A 134 9.09 9.29 20.46
N LEU A 135 8.13 10.02 21.05
CA LEU A 135 6.78 10.17 20.49
C LEU A 135 6.79 10.61 19.02
N GLY A 136 7.63 11.59 18.66
CA GLY A 136 7.71 12.09 17.29
C GLY A 136 8.09 11.00 16.28
N LYS A 137 9.09 10.16 16.58
CA LYS A 137 9.48 9.04 15.70
C LYS A 137 8.37 7.99 15.59
N LYS A 138 7.68 7.69 16.70
CA LYS A 138 6.54 6.75 16.68
C LYS A 138 5.40 7.27 15.82
N LEU A 139 5.02 8.54 15.97
CA LEU A 139 3.98 9.18 15.16
C LEU A 139 4.37 9.22 13.67
N MET A 140 5.63 9.51 13.36
CA MET A 140 6.13 9.50 11.99
C MET A 140 6.04 8.09 11.36
N LEU A 141 6.54 7.05 12.05
CA LEU A 141 6.47 5.67 11.56
C LEU A 141 5.01 5.21 11.38
N ALA A 142 4.13 5.53 12.34
CA ALA A 142 2.71 5.22 12.24
C ALA A 142 2.03 5.97 11.09
N SER A 143 2.45 7.20 10.79
CA SER A 143 1.93 7.94 9.63
C SER A 143 2.32 7.29 8.30
N PHE A 144 3.56 6.81 8.15
CA PHE A 144 3.95 6.09 6.93
C PHE A 144 3.22 4.76 6.79
N ALA A 145 3.09 3.99 7.87
CA ALA A 145 2.32 2.74 7.88
C ALA A 145 0.84 2.99 7.52
N ALA A 146 0.21 4.01 8.13
CA ALA A 146 -1.17 4.39 7.86
C ALA A 146 -1.39 4.83 6.41
N MET A 147 -0.52 5.68 5.85
CA MET A 147 -0.61 6.11 4.45
C MET A 147 -0.42 4.94 3.49
N SER A 148 0.51 4.03 3.80
CA SER A 148 0.74 2.82 3.01
C SER A 148 -0.51 1.94 3.00
N ALA A 149 -1.02 1.56 4.18
CA ALA A 149 -2.22 0.72 4.32
C ALA A 149 -3.44 1.36 3.63
N ALA A 150 -3.68 2.66 3.83
CA ALA A 150 -4.75 3.39 3.17
C ALA A 150 -4.61 3.33 1.64
N GLY A 151 -3.43 3.59 1.09
CA GLY A 151 -3.20 3.56 -0.36
C GLY A 151 -3.53 2.20 -0.98
N TRP A 152 -3.07 1.10 -0.36
CA TRP A 152 -3.32 -0.24 -0.87
C TRP A 152 -4.80 -0.64 -0.77
N LEU A 153 -5.44 -0.33 0.36
CA LEU A 153 -6.87 -0.62 0.56
C LEU A 153 -7.76 0.24 -0.34
N THR A 154 -7.43 1.52 -0.53
CA THR A 154 -8.14 2.40 -1.47
C THR A 154 -7.95 1.93 -2.92
N ALA A 155 -6.77 1.46 -3.31
CA ALA A 155 -6.53 0.90 -4.64
C ALA A 155 -7.42 -0.34 -4.88
N LEU A 156 -7.51 -1.23 -3.89
CA LEU A 156 -8.42 -2.38 -3.92
C LEU A 156 -9.89 -1.96 -4.01
N LEU A 157 -10.31 -1.01 -3.18
CA LEU A 157 -11.68 -0.49 -3.14
C LEU A 157 -12.09 0.11 -4.49
N LEU A 158 -11.28 0.98 -5.07
CA LEU A 158 -11.52 1.60 -6.38
C LEU A 158 -11.48 0.57 -7.54
N GLY A 159 -10.71 -0.51 -7.34
CA GLY A 159 -10.63 -1.65 -8.26
C GLY A 159 -11.94 -2.45 -8.31
N GLY A 160 -12.44 -2.86 -7.14
CA GLY A 160 -13.55 -3.82 -7.03
C GLY A 160 -14.94 -3.22 -6.83
N ALA A 161 -15.06 -2.03 -6.25
CA ALA A 161 -16.37 -1.55 -5.83
C ALA A 161 -17.22 -0.98 -6.96
N GLU A 162 -18.48 -1.40 -7.05
CA GLU A 162 -19.40 -1.00 -8.11
C GLU A 162 -19.79 0.48 -8.02
N PHE A 163 -20.00 1.00 -6.80
CA PHE A 163 -20.36 2.39 -6.57
C PHE A 163 -19.37 3.38 -7.21
N SER A 164 -18.09 2.98 -7.33
CA SER A 164 -17.05 3.85 -7.89
C SER A 164 -17.21 4.07 -9.40
N ARG A 165 -18.02 3.26 -10.10
CA ARG A 165 -18.24 3.40 -11.55
C ARG A 165 -19.05 4.66 -11.91
N SER A 166 -20.00 5.06 -11.07
CA SER A 166 -20.87 6.22 -11.26
C SER A 166 -20.52 7.41 -10.38
N ALA A 167 -19.55 7.26 -9.46
CA ALA A 167 -19.12 8.31 -8.56
C ALA A 167 -18.46 9.48 -9.32
N ASP A 168 -18.84 10.70 -8.94
CA ASP A 168 -18.24 11.93 -9.44
C ASP A 168 -16.90 12.26 -8.73
N TYR A 169 -16.27 13.36 -9.12
CA TYR A 169 -15.01 13.82 -8.52
C TYR A 169 -15.14 14.10 -7.02
N THR A 170 -16.27 14.64 -6.58
CA THR A 170 -16.50 14.99 -5.18
C THR A 170 -16.57 13.75 -4.31
N ALA A 171 -17.40 12.78 -4.68
CA ALA A 171 -17.55 11.53 -3.94
C ALA A 171 -16.23 10.74 -3.89
N LEU A 172 -15.52 10.65 -5.02
CA LEU A 172 -14.21 10.00 -5.04
C LEU A 172 -13.17 10.75 -4.21
N GLY A 173 -13.17 12.09 -4.25
CA GLY A 173 -12.33 12.94 -3.43
C GLY A 173 -12.56 12.72 -1.94
N VAL A 174 -13.83 12.63 -1.52
CA VAL A 174 -14.22 12.31 -0.13
C VAL A 174 -13.74 10.92 0.27
N ILE A 175 -13.85 9.93 -0.62
CA ILE A 175 -13.37 8.57 -0.33
C ILE A 175 -11.85 8.53 -0.17
N LEU A 176 -11.10 9.18 -1.06
CA LEU A 176 -9.65 9.29 -0.91
C LEU A 176 -9.30 10.02 0.39
N ALA A 177 -9.79 11.23 0.59
CA ALA A 177 -9.49 12.03 1.78
C ALA A 177 -9.91 11.31 3.06
N GLY A 178 -11.09 10.70 3.07
CA GLY A 178 -11.62 9.93 4.19
C GLY A 178 -10.79 8.69 4.50
N SER A 179 -10.40 7.90 3.48
CA SER A 179 -9.59 6.69 3.68
C SER A 179 -8.23 7.03 4.31
N PHE A 180 -7.54 8.03 3.77
CA PHE A 180 -6.23 8.45 4.29
C PHE A 180 -6.36 9.16 5.64
N GLY A 181 -7.38 10.01 5.81
CA GLY A 181 -7.64 10.72 7.07
C GLY A 181 -7.95 9.77 8.22
N LEU A 182 -8.87 8.82 8.00
CA LEU A 182 -9.22 7.81 9.00
C LEU A 182 -8.03 6.92 9.35
N ALA A 183 -7.26 6.48 8.37
CA ALA A 183 -6.05 5.69 8.63
C ALA A 183 -5.03 6.47 9.48
N GLN A 184 -4.83 7.77 9.19
CA GLN A 184 -3.93 8.63 9.98
C GLN A 184 -4.41 8.82 11.41
N LEU A 185 -5.71 9.06 11.60
CA LEU A 185 -6.31 9.17 12.94
C LEU A 185 -6.15 7.88 13.73
N PHE A 186 -6.44 6.73 13.10
CA PHE A 186 -6.29 5.42 13.72
C PHE A 186 -4.83 5.13 14.11
N GLY A 187 -3.88 5.28 13.17
CA GLY A 187 -2.47 5.00 13.42
C GLY A 187 -1.87 5.89 14.51
N LYS A 188 -2.15 7.20 14.48
CA LYS A 188 -1.67 8.13 15.51
C LYS A 188 -2.38 7.91 16.85
N GLY A 189 -3.68 7.62 16.84
CA GLY A 189 -4.44 7.27 18.03
C GLY A 189 -3.83 6.07 18.76
N LEU A 190 -3.51 5.00 18.03
CA LEU A 190 -2.84 3.82 18.58
C LEU A 190 -1.48 4.17 19.21
N VAL A 191 -0.69 5.02 18.56
CA VAL A 191 0.60 5.49 19.11
C VAL A 191 0.39 6.31 20.39
N LEU A 192 -0.58 7.21 20.43
CA LEU A 192 -0.85 8.03 21.62
C LEU A 192 -1.28 7.15 22.79
N VAL A 193 -2.24 6.25 22.57
CA VAL A 193 -2.72 5.31 23.58
C VAL A 193 -1.56 4.47 24.14
N THR A 194 -0.76 3.85 23.28
CA THR A 194 0.38 3.03 23.72
C THR A 194 1.48 3.85 24.39
N HIS A 195 1.67 5.10 23.99
CA HIS A 195 2.65 6.01 24.58
C HIS A 195 2.30 6.41 26.02
N PHE A 196 1.02 6.63 26.32
CA PHE A 196 0.57 7.02 27.67
C PHE A 196 0.36 5.82 28.60
N ILE A 197 0.00 4.65 28.07
CA ILE A 197 -0.25 3.45 28.89
C ILE A 197 1.04 2.75 29.31
N THR A 198 2.09 2.77 28.48
CA THR A 198 3.30 2.00 28.77
C THR A 198 4.18 2.73 29.79
N PRO A 199 4.38 2.17 31.00
CA PRO A 199 5.26 2.78 31.97
C PRO A 199 6.67 2.83 31.39
N ARG A 200 7.22 4.04 31.31
CA ARG A 200 8.62 4.21 30.93
C ARG A 200 9.46 3.70 32.09
N HIS A 201 9.99 2.49 31.96
CA HIS A 201 11.15 2.11 32.76
C HIS A 201 12.29 3.04 32.33
N HIS A 202 12.42 4.16 33.04
CA HIS A 202 13.67 4.90 33.10
C HIS A 202 14.70 3.90 33.64
N ASN A 203 15.41 3.21 32.75
CA ASN A 203 16.72 2.72 33.12
C ASN A 203 17.62 3.96 33.21
N GLN A 204 17.55 4.61 34.37
CA GLN A 204 18.75 5.06 35.04
C GLN A 204 19.56 3.80 35.35
N ALA A 205 20.45 3.43 34.43
CA ALA A 205 21.50 2.46 34.69
C ALA A 205 22.71 2.90 33.87
N ALA A 206 23.60 3.61 34.57
CA ALA A 206 25.04 3.67 34.39
C ALA A 206 25.63 2.89 33.20
N LEU A 207 26.24 3.62 32.27
CA LEU A 207 27.67 3.60 31.91
C LEU A 207 27.86 4.34 30.57
#